data_AF-A0AAJ0PL70-F1
#
_entry.id   AF-A0AAJ0PL70-F1
#
_cell.length_a   1.000
_cell.length_b   1.000
_cell.length_c   1.000
_cell.angle_alpha   90.00
_cell.angle_beta   90.00
_cell.angle_gamma   90.00
#
_symmetry.space_group_name_H-M   'P 1'
#
loop_
_entity.id
_entity.type
_entity.pdbx_description
1 polymer ?
#
loop_
_entity_poly.entity_id
_entity_poly.type
_entity_poly.pdbx_seq_one_letter_code
_entity_poly.pdbx_strand_id
1 'polypeptide(L)'
;MEFINHTPFPALGFAGVDAREQEFHVMVLRQTLTWNGAHDLHFSDAQQPLCEADEFFGLDMQGSVRQESDLCQYKPRCDVIVNATAYPPRREDGSVPTKFDVRLTVSRPGSPTPLPPEPHGLNPLMPASLEEIQAWKAEVERAKKTPPQGERLIEKTLTVTGERHFVQRTGLRRFAAALVKIGSLGIFGLPAWKLTPPESARNIQVNLEHAFGGQCRIETGDKAADRVSKKERLTPEQAGAHPDAPRAPIAHDAFSANVSGQGFVRDWYLEATGITAVAAPQIEYSARPITLGDFDSARVGKLAESAPLVAGLGVRPKGHPERAKLVGTIDRAFIESDAPVPKDFDFAVWNAAWPDQQVDALRGDEQIELVNLCASTTPYSTKDATGNVALTLNLPGHLPFALVRFENGSIGELEARLDTVLIDPERREVSCVWRATLAKQPGVRSLELRMLTRGDVDVMASAISERERGGHG
;
A
#
# COMPACT_ATOMS: atom_id res chain seq x y z
N MET A 1 -0.43 -34.06 6.14
CA MET A 1 -0.55 -33.48 4.79
C MET A 1 0.83 -33.32 4.18
N GLU A 2 1.05 -33.89 3.00
CA GLU A 2 2.23 -33.64 2.16
C GLU A 2 2.00 -32.39 1.30
N PHE A 3 2.98 -31.49 1.20
CA PHE A 3 2.94 -30.34 0.30
C PHE A 3 3.84 -30.59 -0.91
N ILE A 4 3.28 -30.52 -2.11
CA ILE A 4 3.98 -30.80 -3.36
C ILE A 4 3.86 -29.57 -4.26
N ASN A 5 4.99 -28.98 -4.63
CA ASN A 5 5.03 -27.83 -5.53
C ASN A 5 5.40 -28.29 -6.95
N HIS A 6 4.46 -28.22 -7.90
CA HIS A 6 4.72 -28.49 -9.32
C HIS A 6 5.02 -27.23 -10.14
N THR A 7 5.14 -26.08 -9.48
CA THR A 7 5.49 -24.81 -10.12
C THR A 7 7.00 -24.53 -9.97
N PRO A 8 7.60 -23.68 -10.82
CA PRO A 8 9.00 -23.27 -10.65
C PRO A 8 9.20 -22.18 -9.58
N PHE A 9 8.15 -21.79 -8.86
CA PHE A 9 8.16 -20.62 -7.97
C PHE A 9 8.33 -21.02 -6.50
N PRO A 10 8.99 -20.20 -5.67
CA PRO A 10 9.10 -20.43 -4.23
C PRO A 10 7.72 -20.52 -3.56
N ALA A 11 7.52 -21.61 -2.81
CA ALA A 11 6.23 -21.93 -2.19
C ALA A 11 6.42 -22.66 -0.87
N LEU A 12 5.48 -22.48 0.05
CA LEU A 12 5.47 -23.16 1.34
C LEU A 12 4.04 -23.51 1.76
N GLY A 13 3.87 -24.69 2.35
CA GLY A 13 2.67 -25.10 3.06
C GLY A 13 2.91 -25.11 4.57
N PHE A 14 2.01 -24.49 5.35
CA PHE A 14 2.06 -24.46 6.81
C PHE A 14 0.65 -24.49 7.42
N ALA A 15 0.54 -24.45 8.74
CA ALA A 15 -0.75 -24.46 9.44
C ALA A 15 -1.05 -23.10 10.07
N GLY A 16 -2.32 -22.71 10.02
CA GLY A 16 -2.88 -21.59 10.77
C GLY A 16 -3.91 -22.07 11.79
N VAL A 17 -4.24 -21.18 12.72
CA VAL A 17 -5.31 -21.36 13.71
C VAL A 17 -6.04 -20.04 13.87
N ASP A 18 -7.37 -20.10 14.04
CA ASP A 18 -8.19 -18.92 14.27
C ASP A 18 -8.57 -18.74 15.75
N ALA A 19 -9.29 -17.67 16.05
CA ALA A 19 -9.79 -17.34 17.38
C ALA A 19 -10.81 -18.35 17.95
N ARG A 20 -11.25 -19.33 17.15
CA ARG A 20 -12.13 -20.45 17.54
C ARG A 20 -11.36 -21.77 17.65
N GLU A 21 -10.03 -21.72 17.65
CA GLU A 21 -9.13 -22.88 17.67
C GLU A 21 -9.31 -23.81 16.46
N GLN A 22 -9.93 -23.32 15.37
CA GLN A 22 -10.04 -24.08 14.14
C GLN A 22 -8.70 -24.02 13.41
N GLU A 23 -8.06 -25.18 13.30
CA GLU A 23 -6.86 -25.31 12.50
C GLU A 23 -7.18 -25.43 11.01
N PHE A 24 -6.33 -24.83 10.18
CA PHE A 24 -6.41 -24.88 8.72
C PHE A 24 -5.02 -24.97 8.10
N HIS A 25 -4.96 -25.50 6.88
CA HIS A 25 -3.79 -25.46 6.02
C HIS A 25 -3.71 -24.11 5.33
N VAL A 26 -2.50 -23.59 5.22
CA VAL A 26 -2.14 -22.40 4.45
C VAL A 26 -1.10 -22.81 3.43
N MET A 27 -1.28 -22.34 2.21
CA MET A 27 -0.25 -22.42 1.18
C MET A 27 0.03 -21.02 0.66
N VAL A 28 1.31 -20.72 0.47
CA VAL A 28 1.77 -19.45 -0.09
C VAL A 28 2.70 -19.73 -1.26
N LEU A 29 2.58 -18.93 -2.31
CA LEU A 29 3.41 -18.92 -3.50
C LEU A 29 3.86 -17.49 -3.79
N ARG A 30 5.14 -17.28 -4.06
CA ARG A 30 5.65 -15.98 -4.51
C ARG A 30 6.15 -16.06 -5.94
N GLN A 31 5.65 -15.16 -6.79
CA GLN A 31 6.12 -14.97 -8.15
C GLN A 31 6.86 -13.64 -8.24
N THR A 32 8.02 -13.65 -8.87
CA THR A 32 8.81 -12.46 -9.22
C THR A 32 8.67 -12.20 -10.71
N LEU A 33 8.13 -11.04 -11.07
CA LEU A 33 8.00 -10.55 -12.43
C LEU A 33 9.00 -9.41 -12.67
N THR A 34 9.46 -9.29 -13.91
CA THR A 34 10.32 -8.20 -14.38
C THR A 34 9.88 -7.73 -15.77
N TRP A 35 10.44 -6.63 -16.27
CA TRP A 35 10.17 -6.09 -17.60
C TRP A 35 11.44 -5.47 -18.18
N ASN A 36 11.47 -5.30 -19.50
CA ASN A 36 12.60 -4.73 -20.21
C ASN A 36 12.12 -3.92 -21.43
N GLY A 37 12.99 -3.56 -22.38
CA GLY A 37 12.56 -2.78 -23.55
C GLY A 37 11.74 -3.55 -24.59
N ALA A 38 11.73 -4.88 -24.53
CA ALA A 38 11.10 -5.76 -25.52
C ALA A 38 9.83 -6.45 -25.01
N HIS A 39 9.75 -6.66 -23.70
CA HIS A 39 8.67 -7.39 -23.06
C HIS A 39 8.12 -6.60 -21.87
N ASP A 40 6.80 -6.55 -21.78
CA ASP A 40 6.05 -6.13 -20.58
C ASP A 40 6.31 -7.15 -19.43
N LEU A 41 5.56 -7.10 -18.34
CA LEU A 41 5.75 -8.01 -17.21
C LEU A 41 5.74 -9.49 -17.64
N HIS A 42 6.84 -10.16 -17.33
CA HIS A 42 7.06 -11.60 -17.50
C HIS A 42 7.78 -12.14 -16.28
N PHE A 43 7.76 -13.46 -16.09
CA PHE A 43 8.51 -14.09 -14.99
C PHE A 43 10.00 -13.79 -15.10
N SER A 44 10.59 -13.37 -13.98
CA SER A 44 12.03 -13.21 -13.85
C SER A 44 12.72 -14.59 -13.88
N ASP A 45 13.86 -14.69 -14.55
CA ASP A 45 14.70 -15.90 -14.47
C ASP A 45 15.20 -16.16 -13.04
N ALA A 46 15.38 -15.10 -12.26
CA ALA A 46 15.71 -15.16 -10.84
C ALA A 46 14.47 -14.86 -10.00
N GLN A 47 13.95 -15.90 -9.33
CA GLN A 47 12.83 -15.77 -8.39
C GLN A 47 13.34 -15.41 -6.99
N GLN A 48 12.68 -14.44 -6.34
CA GLN A 48 12.95 -14.12 -4.94
C GLN A 48 12.36 -15.19 -4.02
N PRO A 49 13.05 -15.57 -2.93
CA PRO A 49 12.46 -16.46 -1.93
C PRO A 49 11.24 -15.82 -1.27
N LEU A 50 10.47 -16.62 -0.54
CA LEU A 50 9.45 -16.09 0.36
C LEU A 50 10.11 -15.14 1.37
N CYS A 51 9.47 -14.00 1.63
CA CYS A 51 9.88 -13.09 2.69
C CYS A 51 9.49 -13.70 4.03
N GLU A 52 10.44 -14.25 4.78
CA GLU A 52 10.14 -14.95 6.04
C GLU A 52 10.01 -13.99 7.24
N ALA A 53 10.59 -12.79 7.14
CA ALA A 53 10.56 -11.76 8.18
C ALA A 53 10.42 -10.37 7.57
N ASP A 54 9.84 -9.43 8.33
CA ASP A 54 9.66 -8.05 7.88
C ASP A 54 11.02 -7.41 7.51
N GLU A 55 11.07 -6.77 6.34
CA GLU A 55 12.23 -6.05 5.84
C GLU A 55 12.01 -4.54 5.92
N PHE A 56 13.08 -3.78 6.17
CA PHE A 56 13.06 -2.33 6.32
C PHE A 56 13.89 -1.66 5.22
N PHE A 57 13.61 -0.39 4.90
CA PHE A 57 14.44 0.37 3.95
C PHE A 57 15.83 0.72 4.52
N GLY A 58 15.95 0.84 5.84
CA GLY A 58 17.19 1.08 6.57
C GLY A 58 17.75 -0.18 7.24
N LEU A 59 18.92 -0.04 7.87
CA LEU A 59 19.53 -1.11 8.68
C LEU A 59 18.92 -1.21 10.09
N ASP A 60 18.18 -0.20 10.50
CA ASP A 60 17.50 -0.11 11.77
C ASP A 60 16.05 -0.61 11.65
N MET A 61 15.64 -1.50 12.56
CA MET A 61 14.26 -1.98 12.69
C MET A 61 13.25 -0.88 13.13
N GLN A 62 13.66 0.39 13.08
CA GLN A 62 12.88 1.57 13.46
C GLN A 62 12.48 2.44 12.25
N GLY A 63 12.99 2.12 11.05
CA GLY A 63 12.67 2.83 9.81
C GLY A 63 11.37 2.38 9.15
N SER A 64 11.12 2.90 7.95
CA SER A 64 9.96 2.48 7.15
C SER A 64 10.06 1.00 6.76
N VAL A 65 8.97 0.25 6.95
CA VAL A 65 8.86 -1.15 6.50
C VAL A 65 8.80 -1.20 4.98
N ARG A 66 9.64 -2.02 4.38
CA ARG A 66 9.75 -2.23 2.94
C ARG A 66 8.79 -3.31 2.44
N GLN A 67 8.75 -4.45 3.14
CA GLN A 67 7.77 -5.52 2.94
C GLN A 67 7.61 -6.30 4.24
N GLU A 68 6.44 -6.89 4.46
CA GLU A 68 6.18 -7.76 5.61
C GLU A 68 6.32 -9.22 5.21
N SER A 69 6.46 -10.10 6.21
CA SER A 69 6.54 -11.54 5.99
C SER A 69 5.36 -12.09 5.15
N ASP A 70 5.69 -12.95 4.19
CA ASP A 70 4.75 -13.76 3.41
C ASP A 70 4.11 -14.87 4.27
N LEU A 71 4.61 -15.10 5.49
CA LEU A 71 4.15 -16.17 6.38
C LEU A 71 3.02 -15.71 7.32
N CYS A 72 1.96 -15.12 6.75
CA CYS A 72 0.72 -14.82 7.46
C CYS A 72 -0.37 -15.84 7.13
N GLN A 73 -1.30 -16.10 8.07
CA GLN A 73 -2.26 -17.19 7.89
C GLN A 73 -3.32 -16.87 6.81
N TYR A 74 -3.84 -15.65 6.79
CA TYR A 74 -4.93 -15.24 5.91
C TYR A 74 -4.95 -13.72 5.74
N LYS A 75 -5.19 -13.25 4.52
CA LYS A 75 -5.48 -11.84 4.22
C LYS A 75 -6.89 -11.74 3.62
N PRO A 76 -7.82 -10.97 4.23
CA PRO A 76 -9.16 -10.81 3.67
C PRO A 76 -9.19 -10.04 2.34
N ARG A 77 -8.22 -9.13 2.13
CA ARG A 77 -8.09 -8.29 0.93
C ARG A 77 -6.75 -8.47 0.25
N CYS A 78 -6.64 -8.00 -0.99
CA CYS A 78 -5.38 -7.87 -1.70
C CYS A 78 -4.73 -6.51 -1.44
N ASP A 79 -3.48 -6.53 -0.98
CA ASP A 79 -2.62 -5.37 -0.79
C ASP A 79 -1.94 -4.97 -2.11
N VAL A 80 -1.96 -3.69 -2.49
CA VAL A 80 -1.09 -3.15 -3.55
C VAL A 80 -0.10 -2.16 -2.94
N ILE A 81 1.16 -2.55 -2.87
CA ILE A 81 2.24 -1.82 -2.20
C ILE A 81 3.23 -1.32 -3.26
N VAL A 82 3.61 -0.04 -3.18
CA VAL A 82 4.59 0.56 -4.10
C VAL A 82 5.80 1.06 -3.32
N ASN A 83 6.96 0.49 -3.64
CA ASN A 83 8.26 0.90 -3.15
C ASN A 83 8.98 1.66 -4.27
N ALA A 84 8.79 2.97 -4.33
CA ALA A 84 9.29 3.79 -5.43
C ALA A 84 9.95 5.08 -4.95
N THR A 85 10.84 5.62 -5.78
CA THR A 85 11.30 7.01 -5.71
C THR A 85 10.37 7.88 -6.55
N ALA A 86 9.93 9.01 -6.00
CA ALA A 86 9.21 10.04 -6.72
C ALA A 86 10.20 10.92 -7.50
N TYR A 87 9.91 11.18 -8.78
CA TYR A 87 10.73 12.00 -9.67
C TYR A 87 9.94 13.25 -10.11
N PRO A 88 10.42 14.48 -9.82
CA PRO A 88 9.73 15.67 -10.26
C PRO A 88 9.73 15.76 -11.80
N PRO A 89 8.60 16.15 -12.42
CA PRO A 89 8.52 16.26 -13.86
C PRO A 89 9.47 17.33 -14.38
N ARG A 90 10.27 16.97 -15.40
CA ARG A 90 11.19 17.91 -16.07
C ARG A 90 10.48 18.58 -17.24
N ARG A 91 10.13 19.84 -17.04
CA ARG A 91 9.54 20.71 -18.06
C ARG A 91 10.53 21.02 -19.18
N GLU A 92 10.02 21.40 -20.35
CA GLU A 92 10.85 21.75 -21.51
C GLU A 92 11.80 22.92 -21.24
N ASP A 93 11.39 23.87 -20.40
CA ASP A 93 12.19 25.02 -19.97
C ASP A 93 13.28 24.68 -18.93
N GLY A 94 13.40 23.41 -18.54
CA GLY A 94 14.34 22.94 -17.53
C GLY A 94 13.97 23.30 -16.08
N SER A 95 12.83 23.98 -15.86
CA SER A 95 12.37 24.30 -14.51
C SER A 95 11.87 23.04 -13.79
N VAL A 96 12.15 22.99 -12.49
CA VAL A 96 11.71 21.93 -11.59
C VAL A 96 10.62 22.51 -10.69
N PRO A 97 9.43 21.89 -10.61
CA PRO A 97 8.37 22.40 -9.77
C PRO A 97 8.74 22.28 -8.29
N THR A 98 8.15 23.12 -7.44
CA THR A 98 8.30 23.01 -5.97
C THR A 98 7.34 21.98 -5.37
N LYS A 99 6.31 21.59 -6.13
CA LYS A 99 5.35 20.52 -5.81
C LYS A 99 4.92 19.79 -7.07
N PHE A 100 4.73 18.48 -6.98
CA PHE A 100 4.21 17.66 -8.08
C PHE A 100 3.44 16.47 -7.52
N ASP A 101 2.59 15.87 -8.35
CA ASP A 101 1.82 14.72 -7.94
C ASP A 101 2.48 13.42 -8.40
N VAL A 102 2.33 12.39 -7.59
CA VAL A 102 2.59 10.99 -7.92
C VAL A 102 1.30 10.20 -7.86
N ARG A 103 1.17 9.18 -8.69
CA ARG A 103 -0.08 8.40 -8.75
C ARG A 103 0.17 6.91 -8.90
N LEU A 104 -0.63 6.13 -8.18
CA LEU A 104 -0.86 4.72 -8.43
C LEU A 104 -2.28 4.55 -8.97
N THR A 105 -2.40 3.90 -10.12
CA THR A 105 -3.68 3.43 -10.66
C THR A 105 -3.60 1.93 -10.86
N VAL A 106 -4.61 1.18 -10.38
CA VAL A 106 -4.80 -0.23 -10.72
C VAL A 106 -6.15 -0.37 -11.38
N SER A 107 -6.17 -0.93 -12.58
CA SER A 107 -7.40 -1.11 -13.36
C SER A 107 -7.50 -2.53 -13.87
N ARG A 108 -8.71 -3.07 -13.82
CA ARG A 108 -9.06 -4.31 -14.46
C ARG A 108 -9.33 -4.05 -15.94
N PRO A 109 -8.71 -4.81 -16.87
CA PRO A 109 -9.04 -4.73 -18.28
C PRO A 109 -10.53 -4.99 -18.49
N GLY A 110 -11.17 -4.21 -19.36
CA GLY A 110 -12.55 -4.49 -19.73
C GLY A 110 -12.63 -5.82 -20.46
N SER A 111 -13.70 -6.58 -20.25
CA SER A 111 -13.96 -7.78 -21.04
C SER A 111 -14.21 -7.37 -22.50
N PRO A 112 -13.61 -8.05 -23.50
CA PRO A 112 -13.92 -7.79 -24.90
C PRO A 112 -15.43 -7.88 -25.11
N THR A 113 -16.03 -6.85 -25.72
CA THR A 113 -17.45 -6.89 -26.09
C THR A 113 -17.64 -8.06 -27.06
N PRO A 114 -18.53 -9.03 -26.78
CA PRO A 114 -18.84 -10.08 -27.73
C PRO A 114 -19.23 -9.47 -29.07
N LEU A 115 -18.65 -9.95 -30.17
CA LEU A 115 -19.05 -9.49 -31.49
C LEU A 115 -20.53 -9.84 -31.71
N PRO A 116 -21.32 -8.95 -32.34
CA PRO A 116 -22.70 -9.27 -32.68
C PRO A 116 -22.72 -10.55 -33.54
N PRO A 117 -23.70 -11.44 -33.33
CA PRO A 117 -23.82 -12.66 -34.13
C PRO A 117 -24.05 -12.30 -35.59
N GLU A 118 -23.55 -13.12 -36.51
CA GLU A 118 -23.79 -12.91 -37.95
C GLU A 118 -25.30 -12.96 -38.23
N PRO A 119 -25.85 -11.93 -38.91
CA PRO A 119 -27.27 -11.89 -39.20
C PRO A 119 -27.63 -13.02 -40.17
N HIS A 120 -28.82 -13.58 -39.98
CA HIS A 120 -29.42 -14.57 -40.84
C HIS A 120 -30.78 -14.05 -41.33
N GLY A 121 -31.27 -14.60 -42.43
CA GLY A 121 -32.60 -14.28 -42.95
C GLY A 121 -33.71 -14.84 -42.06
N LEU A 122 -34.86 -15.19 -42.63
CA LEU A 122 -36.02 -15.71 -41.88
C LEU A 122 -35.73 -16.97 -41.03
N ASN A 123 -34.60 -17.63 -41.29
CA ASN A 123 -34.07 -18.72 -40.47
C ASN A 123 -32.53 -18.81 -40.64
N PRO A 124 -31.81 -19.57 -39.79
CA PRO A 124 -30.35 -19.68 -39.84
C PRO A 124 -29.74 -20.26 -41.13
N LEU A 125 -30.55 -20.91 -41.98
CA LEU A 125 -30.11 -21.48 -43.26
C LEU A 125 -30.33 -20.51 -44.43
N MET A 126 -31.01 -19.39 -44.20
CA MET A 126 -31.28 -18.37 -45.20
C MET A 126 -30.27 -17.22 -45.04
N PRO A 127 -29.60 -16.77 -46.12
CA PRO A 127 -28.66 -15.66 -46.03
C PRO A 127 -29.40 -14.36 -45.66
N ALA A 128 -28.78 -13.55 -44.80
CA ALA A 128 -29.25 -12.20 -44.51
C ALA A 128 -29.16 -11.29 -45.73
N SER A 129 -29.91 -10.19 -45.72
CA SER A 129 -29.84 -9.19 -46.77
C SER A 129 -28.46 -8.50 -46.81
N LEU A 130 -28.13 -7.93 -47.97
CA LEU A 130 -26.86 -7.20 -48.14
C LEU A 130 -26.73 -6.02 -47.16
N GLU A 131 -27.83 -5.34 -46.85
CA GLU A 131 -27.86 -4.23 -45.90
C GLU A 131 -27.58 -4.70 -44.47
N GLU A 132 -28.19 -5.80 -44.04
CA GLU A 132 -27.95 -6.41 -42.72
C GLU A 132 -26.50 -6.88 -42.58
N ILE A 133 -25.94 -7.53 -43.60
CA ILE A 133 -24.53 -7.95 -43.61
C ILE A 133 -23.58 -6.74 -43.55
N GLN A 134 -23.90 -5.66 -44.26
CA GLN A 134 -23.09 -4.43 -44.24
C GLN A 134 -23.16 -3.73 -42.88
N ALA A 135 -24.35 -3.64 -42.29
CA ALA A 135 -24.56 -3.08 -40.95
C ALA A 135 -23.80 -3.90 -39.89
N TRP A 136 -23.92 -5.23 -39.93
CA TRP A 136 -23.20 -6.13 -39.04
C TRP A 136 -21.68 -5.98 -39.16
N LYS A 137 -21.13 -5.93 -40.38
CA LYS A 137 -19.68 -5.68 -40.58
C LYS A 137 -19.23 -4.36 -40.00
N ALA A 138 -20.01 -3.28 -40.20
CA ALA A 138 -19.71 -1.97 -39.63
C ALA A 138 -19.74 -1.99 -38.09
N GLU A 139 -20.69 -2.72 -37.51
CA GLU A 139 -20.82 -2.89 -36.06
C GLU A 139 -19.67 -3.72 -35.47
N VAL A 140 -19.29 -4.84 -36.13
CA VAL A 140 -18.12 -5.64 -35.78
C VAL A 140 -16.84 -4.80 -35.82
N GLU A 141 -16.64 -4.01 -36.88
CA GLU A 141 -15.47 -3.14 -36.99
C GLU A 141 -15.46 -2.01 -35.96
N ARG A 142 -16.64 -1.49 -35.58
CA ARG A 142 -16.78 -0.53 -34.48
C ARG A 142 -16.48 -1.16 -33.12
N ALA A 143 -16.97 -2.38 -32.87
CA ALA A 143 -16.72 -3.13 -31.65
C ALA A 143 -15.22 -3.46 -31.50
N LYS A 144 -14.54 -3.90 -32.58
CA LYS A 144 -13.08 -4.11 -32.58
C LYS A 144 -12.27 -2.85 -32.30
N LYS A 145 -12.78 -1.66 -32.68
CA LYS A 145 -12.11 -0.36 -32.49
C LYS A 145 -12.44 0.32 -31.17
N THR A 146 -13.46 -0.14 -30.45
CA THR A 146 -13.86 0.43 -29.17
C THR A 146 -13.18 -0.38 -28.06
N PRO A 147 -12.14 0.16 -27.38
CA PRO A 147 -11.49 -0.57 -26.31
C PRO A 147 -12.51 -0.85 -25.19
N PRO A 148 -12.57 -2.08 -24.66
CA PRO A 148 -13.50 -2.39 -23.61
C PRO A 148 -13.19 -1.54 -22.38
N GLN A 149 -14.23 -0.90 -21.82
CA GLN A 149 -14.05 0.00 -20.70
C GLN A 149 -13.68 -0.83 -19.46
N GLY A 150 -12.45 -0.65 -18.98
CA GLY A 150 -11.97 -1.29 -17.76
C GLY A 150 -12.62 -0.72 -16.49
N GLU A 151 -12.48 -1.45 -15.40
CA GLU A 151 -12.90 -1.03 -14.07
C GLU A 151 -11.68 -0.48 -13.31
N ARG A 152 -11.78 0.74 -12.78
CA ARG A 152 -10.72 1.32 -11.95
C ARG A 152 -10.88 0.82 -10.52
N LEU A 153 -9.91 0.06 -10.04
CA LEU A 153 -9.93 -0.56 -8.71
C LEU A 153 -9.24 0.30 -7.65
N ILE A 154 -8.09 0.90 -8.01
CA ILE A 154 -7.33 1.83 -7.15
C ILE A 154 -7.00 3.07 -7.97
N GLU A 155 -7.16 4.24 -7.36
CA GLU A 155 -6.55 5.49 -7.82
C GLU A 155 -6.15 6.31 -6.61
N LYS A 156 -4.84 6.38 -6.37
CA LYS A 156 -4.27 7.11 -5.24
C LYS A 156 -3.29 8.14 -5.75
N THR A 157 -3.57 9.40 -5.45
CA THR A 157 -2.68 10.53 -5.75
C THR A 157 -2.13 11.11 -4.47
N LEU A 158 -0.80 11.23 -4.40
CA LEU A 158 -0.10 11.95 -3.35
C LEU A 158 0.61 13.15 -3.96
N THR A 159 0.75 14.22 -3.18
CA THR A 159 1.56 15.37 -3.57
C THR A 159 2.92 15.29 -2.88
N VAL A 160 3.97 15.40 -3.67
CA VAL A 160 5.35 15.51 -3.23
C VAL A 160 5.77 16.98 -3.26
N THR A 161 6.40 17.46 -2.20
CA THR A 161 6.91 18.83 -2.09
C THR A 161 8.43 18.86 -1.93
N GLY A 162 9.06 19.92 -2.44
CA GLY A 162 10.41 20.26 -1.99
C GLY A 162 10.43 20.56 -0.49
N GLU A 163 11.64 20.56 0.08
CA GLU A 163 11.83 20.78 1.49
C GLU A 163 11.20 22.10 1.95
N ARG A 164 10.61 22.07 3.14
CA ARG A 164 10.02 23.23 3.81
C ARG A 164 9.97 23.00 5.30
N HIS A 165 9.86 24.09 6.04
CA HIS A 165 10.02 24.08 7.49
C HIS A 165 8.93 24.89 8.17
N PHE A 166 8.47 24.41 9.32
CA PHE A 166 7.80 25.25 10.31
C PHE A 166 8.88 26.05 11.04
N VAL A 167 8.84 27.37 10.94
CA VAL A 167 9.85 28.25 11.55
C VAL A 167 9.21 29.26 12.50
N GLN A 168 9.84 29.46 13.66
CA GLN A 168 9.40 30.45 14.63
C GLN A 168 9.72 31.86 14.11
N ARG A 169 8.80 32.81 14.27
CA ARG A 169 9.05 34.22 13.89
C ARG A 169 10.01 34.87 14.89
N THR A 170 11.11 35.45 14.40
CA THR A 170 12.11 36.16 15.22
C THR A 170 11.97 37.70 15.13
N GLY A 171 12.51 38.40 16.13
CA GLY A 171 12.78 39.86 16.11
C GLY A 171 11.57 40.81 16.05
N LEU A 172 11.71 41.92 15.30
CA LEU A 172 10.72 43.00 15.09
C LEU A 172 9.32 42.49 14.70
N ARG A 173 9.24 41.33 14.03
CA ARG A 173 7.97 40.73 13.59
C ARG A 173 7.19 40.08 14.74
N ARG A 174 7.86 39.64 15.81
CA ARG A 174 7.22 39.17 17.07
C ARG A 174 6.66 40.36 17.84
N PHE A 175 7.35 41.49 17.80
CA PHE A 175 6.89 42.77 18.36
C PHE A 175 5.70 43.35 17.60
N ALA A 176 5.72 43.31 16.27
CA ALA A 176 4.58 43.69 15.43
C ALA A 176 3.35 42.79 15.64
N ALA A 177 3.56 41.47 15.79
CA ALA A 177 2.49 40.54 16.16
C ALA A 177 1.88 40.84 17.53
N ALA A 178 2.71 41.21 18.51
CA ALA A 178 2.26 41.64 19.83
C ALA A 178 1.47 42.95 19.77
N LEU A 179 1.90 43.93 18.97
CA LEU A 179 1.18 45.19 18.76
C LEU A 179 -0.18 44.98 18.07
N VAL A 180 -0.28 44.09 17.07
CA VAL A 180 -1.55 43.72 16.44
C VAL A 180 -2.49 43.03 17.43
N LYS A 181 -1.95 42.16 18.30
CA LYS A 181 -2.72 41.51 19.37
C LYS A 181 -3.24 42.52 20.39
N ILE A 182 -2.43 43.51 20.79
CA ILE A 182 -2.83 44.58 21.71
C ILE A 182 -3.87 45.51 21.06
N GLY A 183 -3.62 45.95 19.83
CA GLY A 183 -4.49 46.88 19.09
C GLY A 183 -5.84 46.28 18.68
N SER A 184 -5.95 44.94 18.63
CA SER A 184 -7.21 44.22 18.37
C SER A 184 -7.89 43.72 19.64
N LEU A 185 -7.48 44.16 20.84
CA LEU A 185 -8.01 43.65 22.13
C LEU A 185 -7.90 42.11 22.27
N GLY A 186 -6.89 41.51 21.65
CA GLY A 186 -6.65 40.07 21.65
C GLY A 186 -7.44 39.28 20.60
N ILE A 187 -8.24 39.93 19.75
CA ILE A 187 -9.09 39.29 18.74
C ILE A 187 -8.27 38.79 17.53
N PHE A 188 -7.18 39.49 17.16
CA PHE A 188 -6.30 39.12 16.05
C PHE A 188 -4.84 39.00 16.51
N GLY A 189 -4.24 37.81 16.38
CA GLY A 189 -2.81 37.58 16.61
C GLY A 189 -2.16 36.95 15.38
N LEU A 190 -1.00 37.47 14.94
CA LEU A 190 -0.21 36.79 13.92
C LEU A 190 0.36 35.48 14.51
N PRO A 191 0.30 34.35 13.79
CA PRO A 191 0.79 33.07 14.31
C PRO A 191 2.28 33.16 14.65
N ALA A 192 2.68 32.59 15.79
CA ALA A 192 4.07 32.59 16.26
C ALA A 192 5.00 31.80 15.32
N TRP A 193 4.44 30.84 14.61
CA TRP A 193 5.11 30.01 13.60
C TRP A 193 4.64 30.36 12.20
N LYS A 194 5.40 29.97 11.19
CA LYS A 194 4.98 29.99 9.79
C LYS A 194 5.55 28.78 9.08
N LEU A 195 4.86 28.31 8.04
CA LEU A 195 5.39 27.33 7.11
C LEU A 195 6.14 28.07 5.99
N THR A 196 7.38 27.69 5.69
CA THR A 196 8.12 28.28 4.58
C THR A 196 7.52 27.84 3.24
N PRO A 197 7.67 28.63 2.17
CA PRO A 197 7.47 28.12 0.81
C PRO A 197 8.35 26.88 0.56
N PRO A 198 7.87 25.89 -0.21
CA PRO A 198 8.70 24.76 -0.62
C PRO A 198 9.84 25.20 -1.52
N GLU A 199 11.00 24.60 -1.30
CA GLU A 199 12.11 24.64 -2.26
C GLU A 199 11.77 23.87 -3.55
N SER A 200 12.66 23.91 -4.55
CA SER A 200 12.53 23.05 -5.73
C SER A 200 12.49 21.58 -5.33
N ALA A 201 11.53 20.83 -5.86
CA ALA A 201 11.40 19.43 -5.54
C ALA A 201 12.59 18.63 -6.06
N ARG A 202 12.91 17.53 -5.37
CA ARG A 202 14.00 16.62 -5.71
C ARG A 202 13.47 15.20 -5.77
N ASN A 203 14.28 14.29 -6.30
CA ASN A 203 13.99 12.87 -6.20
C ASN A 203 13.96 12.49 -4.70
N ILE A 204 12.93 11.75 -4.30
CA ILE A 204 12.74 11.37 -2.89
C ILE A 204 12.08 10.00 -2.81
N GLN A 205 12.50 9.17 -1.86
CA GLN A 205 11.86 7.87 -1.63
C GLN A 205 10.42 8.09 -1.12
N VAL A 206 9.44 7.38 -1.66
CA VAL A 206 8.05 7.46 -1.19
C VAL A 206 7.86 6.55 0.03
N ASN A 207 8.45 6.94 1.16
CA ASN A 207 8.38 6.20 2.43
C ASN A 207 7.79 7.08 3.56
N LEU A 208 7.62 6.50 4.75
CA LEU A 208 6.93 7.17 5.86
C LEU A 208 7.81 8.20 6.58
N GLU A 209 9.13 8.14 6.43
CA GLU A 209 10.06 9.15 6.94
C GLU A 209 9.78 10.55 6.37
N HIS A 210 9.30 10.60 5.13
CA HIS A 210 8.96 11.86 4.46
C HIS A 210 7.51 12.30 4.65
N ALA A 211 6.67 11.49 5.28
CA ALA A 211 5.28 11.79 5.60
C ALA A 211 5.12 12.47 6.97
N PHE A 212 3.91 12.95 7.30
CA PHE A 212 3.67 13.53 8.62
C PHE A 212 3.87 12.49 9.71
N GLY A 213 4.57 12.87 10.78
CA GLY A 213 4.85 11.99 11.90
C GLY A 213 6.07 12.44 12.70
N GLY A 214 6.62 11.52 13.48
CA GLY A 214 7.82 11.73 14.28
C GLY A 214 7.58 11.54 15.77
N GLN A 215 8.65 11.74 16.53
CA GLN A 215 8.67 11.60 17.98
C GLN A 215 9.50 12.71 18.64
N CYS A 216 9.07 13.14 19.81
CA CYS A 216 9.77 14.03 20.73
C CYS A 216 10.36 13.18 21.84
N ARG A 217 11.68 12.98 21.84
CA ARG A 217 12.34 12.09 22.77
C ARG A 217 13.59 12.74 23.35
N ILE A 218 13.70 12.77 24.68
CA ILE A 218 14.90 13.27 25.38
C ILE A 218 15.44 12.14 26.27
N GLU A 219 16.68 11.74 26.02
CA GLU A 219 17.32 10.64 26.73
C GLU A 219 17.78 11.02 28.13
N THR A 220 17.93 10.01 28.98
CA THR A 220 18.59 10.18 30.28
C THR A 220 20.05 10.61 30.06
N GLY A 221 20.41 11.80 30.57
CA GLY A 221 21.76 12.36 30.44
C GLY A 221 21.95 13.37 29.30
N ASP A 222 20.92 13.61 28.48
CA ASP A 222 20.95 14.70 27.51
C ASP A 222 20.98 16.07 28.24
N LYS A 223 21.69 17.05 27.68
CA LYS A 223 21.71 18.45 28.17
C LYS A 223 20.31 19.05 28.21
N ALA A 224 19.42 18.62 27.32
CA ALA A 224 18.03 19.08 27.30
C ALA A 224 17.20 18.52 28.48
N ALA A 225 17.62 17.42 29.11
CA ALA A 225 16.86 16.74 30.17
C ALA A 225 16.58 17.64 31.39
N ASP A 226 17.54 18.49 31.77
CA ASP A 226 17.40 19.43 32.89
C ASP A 226 16.36 20.52 32.64
N ARG A 227 16.04 20.79 31.36
CA ARG A 227 15.03 21.77 30.95
C ARG A 227 13.63 21.16 30.83
N VAL A 228 13.51 19.84 30.87
CA VAL A 228 12.21 19.15 30.86
C VAL A 228 11.57 19.25 32.23
N SER A 229 10.43 19.94 32.30
CA SER A 229 9.67 20.08 33.56
C SER A 229 9.15 18.73 34.07
N LYS A 230 8.99 18.59 35.40
CA LYS A 230 8.58 17.32 36.03
C LYS A 230 7.28 16.72 35.47
N LYS A 231 6.32 17.56 35.05
CA LYS A 231 5.03 17.12 34.51
C LYS A 231 5.12 16.44 33.13
N GLU A 232 6.19 16.73 32.37
CA GLU A 232 6.39 16.17 31.01
C GLU A 232 7.31 14.95 31.05
N ARG A 233 7.91 14.65 32.20
CA ARG A 233 8.77 13.47 32.37
C ARG A 233 7.91 12.22 32.53
N LEU A 234 8.39 11.10 32.01
CA LEU A 234 7.74 9.80 32.22
C LEU A 234 7.68 9.49 33.71
N THR A 235 6.53 9.01 34.19
CA THR A 235 6.41 8.46 35.54
C THR A 235 7.21 7.15 35.65
N PRO A 236 7.54 6.67 36.86
CA PRO A 236 8.20 5.38 37.03
C PRO A 236 7.44 4.22 36.37
N GLU A 237 6.11 4.25 36.42
CA GLU A 237 5.25 3.25 35.77
C GLU A 237 5.34 3.34 34.24
N GLN A 238 5.28 4.55 33.68
CA GLN A 238 5.43 4.77 32.24
C GLN A 238 6.82 4.37 31.74
N ALA A 239 7.87 4.72 32.49
CA ALA A 239 9.24 4.33 32.19
C ALA A 239 9.45 2.81 32.28
N GLY A 240 8.79 2.15 33.24
CA GLY A 240 8.81 0.70 33.39
C GLY A 240 8.06 -0.05 32.28
N ALA A 241 6.99 0.54 31.74
CA ALA A 241 6.22 -0.01 30.63
C ALA A 241 6.74 0.41 29.23
N HIS A 242 7.76 1.26 29.18
CA HIS A 242 8.32 1.76 27.93
C HIS A 242 9.06 0.65 27.15
N PRO A 243 8.97 0.59 25.81
CA PRO A 243 9.65 -0.43 25.00
C PRO A 243 11.16 -0.58 25.29
N ASP A 244 11.83 0.55 25.59
CA ASP A 244 13.26 0.58 25.90
C ASP A 244 13.61 0.35 27.39
N ALA A 245 12.65 -0.06 28.22
CA ALA A 245 12.92 -0.34 29.63
C ALA A 245 14.06 -1.40 29.79
N PRO A 246 14.98 -1.24 30.76
CA PRO A 246 15.01 -0.22 31.82
C PRO A 246 15.68 1.11 31.40
N ARG A 247 16.08 1.27 30.13
CA ARG A 247 16.76 2.46 29.59
C ARG A 247 15.78 3.41 28.90
N ALA A 248 14.62 3.62 29.52
CA ALA A 248 13.61 4.52 29.00
C ALA A 248 14.13 5.98 28.96
N PRO A 249 13.65 6.79 28.00
CA PRO A 249 13.97 8.22 27.94
C PRO A 249 13.35 8.96 29.13
N ILE A 250 13.84 10.18 29.42
CA ILE A 250 13.30 10.98 30.52
C ILE A 250 11.91 11.53 30.18
N ALA A 251 11.67 11.83 28.90
CA ALA A 251 10.41 12.29 28.35
C ALA A 251 10.29 11.79 26.91
N HIS A 252 9.10 11.32 26.55
CA HIS A 252 8.82 10.79 25.23
C HIS A 252 7.35 11.01 24.87
N ASP A 253 7.12 11.51 23.66
CA ASP A 253 5.81 11.57 23.02
C ASP A 253 6.00 11.31 21.53
N ALA A 254 5.07 10.62 20.89
CA ALA A 254 5.20 10.24 19.48
C ALA A 254 3.86 10.30 18.77
N PHE A 255 3.88 10.60 17.48
CA PHE A 255 2.72 10.42 16.65
C PHE A 255 2.58 8.93 16.30
N SER A 256 1.76 8.22 17.05
CA SER A 256 1.64 6.75 17.01
C SER A 256 1.34 6.18 15.61
N ALA A 257 0.64 6.93 14.75
CA ALA A 257 0.38 6.52 13.37
C ALA A 257 1.64 6.52 12.47
N ASN A 258 2.68 7.27 12.82
CA ASN A 258 3.96 7.28 12.10
C ASN A 258 5.08 7.87 12.97
N VAL A 259 5.80 7.01 13.69
CA VAL A 259 6.88 7.44 14.61
C VAL A 259 8.15 7.89 13.88
N SER A 260 8.36 7.45 12.63
CA SER A 260 9.58 7.72 11.85
C SER A 260 9.45 8.97 10.95
N GLY A 261 8.25 9.54 10.84
CA GLY A 261 7.95 10.69 9.99
C GLY A 261 8.51 12.02 10.48
N GLN A 262 8.05 13.09 9.85
CA GLN A 262 8.48 14.47 10.11
C GLN A 262 7.31 15.43 10.37
N GLY A 263 7.58 16.51 11.11
CA GLY A 263 6.62 17.58 11.38
C GLY A 263 5.81 17.46 12.67
N PHE A 264 5.83 16.31 13.35
CA PHE A 264 5.28 16.19 14.71
C PHE A 264 6.27 16.75 15.74
N VAL A 265 5.77 17.62 16.63
CA VAL A 265 6.56 18.13 17.75
C VAL A 265 5.65 18.55 18.90
N ARG A 266 6.20 18.63 20.12
CA ARG A 266 5.55 19.18 21.32
C ARG A 266 6.24 20.44 21.83
N ASP A 267 5.50 21.31 22.50
CA ASP A 267 6.03 22.57 23.05
C ASP A 267 7.13 22.35 24.09
N TRP A 268 6.94 21.38 25.00
CA TRP A 268 7.96 21.04 25.99
C TRP A 268 9.28 20.62 25.34
N TYR A 269 9.22 19.93 24.19
CA TYR A 269 10.39 19.47 23.47
C TYR A 269 11.12 20.64 22.80
N LEU A 270 10.38 21.55 22.17
CA LEU A 270 10.93 22.77 21.58
C LEU A 270 11.59 23.67 22.64
N GLU A 271 10.95 23.82 23.80
CA GLU A 271 11.48 24.61 24.92
C GLU A 271 12.76 24.00 25.50
N ALA A 272 12.79 22.68 25.71
CA ALA A 272 13.94 21.99 26.26
C ALA A 272 15.14 21.97 25.29
N THR A 273 14.89 21.75 24.00
CA THR A 273 15.93 21.65 22.97
C THR A 273 16.38 23.02 22.43
N GLY A 274 15.52 24.04 22.49
CA GLY A 274 15.76 25.35 21.89
C GLY A 274 15.61 25.37 20.36
N ILE A 275 15.01 24.33 19.77
CA ILE A 275 14.78 24.23 18.33
C ILE A 275 13.77 25.30 17.89
N THR A 276 14.11 26.06 16.85
CA THR A 276 13.25 27.11 16.27
C THR A 276 12.76 26.82 14.86
N ALA A 277 13.13 25.67 14.30
CA ALA A 277 12.75 25.21 12.97
C ALA A 277 12.52 23.70 12.99
N VAL A 278 11.39 23.24 12.45
CA VAL A 278 11.02 21.83 12.36
C VAL A 278 10.76 21.51 10.89
N ALA A 279 11.35 20.44 10.36
CA ALA A 279 11.07 19.98 9.01
C ALA A 279 9.58 19.64 8.87
N ALA A 280 8.97 20.07 7.77
CA ALA A 280 7.60 19.74 7.44
C ALA A 280 7.57 18.56 6.46
N PRO A 281 6.50 17.75 6.48
CA PRO A 281 6.33 16.64 5.56
C PRO A 281 6.44 17.07 4.09
N GLN A 282 7.00 16.15 3.32
CA GLN A 282 7.19 16.28 1.87
C GLN A 282 6.20 15.40 1.10
N ILE A 283 5.60 14.39 1.74
CA ILE A 283 4.60 13.51 1.14
C ILE A 283 3.28 13.71 1.88
N GLU A 284 2.26 14.10 1.12
CA GLU A 284 0.95 14.47 1.66
C GLU A 284 -0.17 13.95 0.76
N TYR A 285 -1.37 13.75 1.32
CA TYR A 285 -2.56 13.56 0.51
C TYR A 285 -2.90 14.86 -0.22
N SER A 286 -3.06 14.81 -1.54
CA SER A 286 -3.38 16.01 -2.35
C SER A 286 -4.68 16.68 -1.89
N ALA A 287 -5.66 15.90 -1.43
CA ALA A 287 -6.93 16.38 -0.89
C ALA A 287 -6.84 16.96 0.53
N ARG A 288 -5.77 16.67 1.29
CA ARG A 288 -5.58 17.13 2.67
C ARG A 288 -4.12 17.51 2.92
N PRO A 289 -3.65 18.64 2.35
CA PRO A 289 -2.30 19.13 2.60
C PRO A 289 -2.12 19.53 4.06
N ILE A 290 -0.89 19.45 4.54
CA ILE A 290 -0.54 19.77 5.92
C ILE A 290 -0.57 21.28 6.11
N THR A 291 -1.19 21.70 7.21
CA THR A 291 -1.40 23.11 7.54
C THR A 291 -0.64 23.52 8.80
N LEU A 292 -0.52 24.83 9.00
CA LEU A 292 0.00 25.37 10.26
C LEU A 292 -0.91 25.01 11.46
N GLY A 293 -2.22 24.83 11.23
CA GLY A 293 -3.16 24.42 12.27
C GLY A 293 -2.93 23.00 12.76
N ASP A 294 -2.54 22.09 11.85
CA ASP A 294 -2.16 20.71 12.20
C ASP A 294 -0.90 20.71 13.07
N PHE A 295 0.12 21.49 12.68
CA PHE A 295 1.36 21.69 13.44
C PHE A 295 1.12 22.32 14.82
N ASP A 296 0.30 23.38 14.90
CA ASP A 296 -0.03 24.02 16.17
C ASP A 296 -0.81 23.07 17.08
N SER A 297 -1.73 22.27 16.53
CA SER A 297 -2.47 21.25 17.27
C SER A 297 -1.54 20.15 17.80
N ALA A 298 -0.55 19.73 17.01
CA ALA A 298 0.47 18.78 17.45
C ALA A 298 1.29 19.37 18.61
N ARG A 299 1.79 20.60 18.49
CA ARG A 299 2.57 21.27 19.55
C ARG A 299 1.91 21.27 20.91
N VAL A 300 0.60 21.53 20.95
CA VAL A 300 -0.17 21.71 22.19
C VAL A 300 -0.93 20.47 22.66
N GLY A 301 -0.69 19.29 22.06
CA GLY A 301 -1.34 18.05 22.53
C GLY A 301 -2.79 17.86 22.07
N LYS A 302 -3.24 18.59 21.04
CA LYS A 302 -4.65 18.59 20.58
C LYS A 302 -4.88 17.92 19.23
N LEU A 303 -3.83 17.49 18.54
CA LEU A 303 -3.97 16.74 17.30
C LEU A 303 -4.51 15.34 17.61
N ALA A 304 -5.63 14.98 16.99
CA ALA A 304 -6.20 13.64 17.10
C ALA A 304 -5.30 12.61 16.40
N GLU A 305 -5.12 11.44 17.02
CA GLU A 305 -4.34 10.34 16.41
C GLU A 305 -4.97 9.83 15.12
N SER A 306 -6.30 9.91 15.00
CA SER A 306 -7.05 9.49 13.81
C SER A 306 -6.98 10.50 12.66
N ALA A 307 -6.25 11.61 12.81
CA ALA A 307 -6.13 12.60 11.74
C ALA A 307 -5.42 11.97 10.53
N PRO A 308 -6.01 12.04 9.31
CA PRO A 308 -5.49 11.37 8.12
C PRO A 308 -4.32 12.17 7.51
N LEU A 309 -3.22 12.28 8.25
CA LEU A 309 -2.05 13.10 7.90
C LEU A 309 -0.88 12.26 7.37
N VAL A 310 -0.86 10.95 7.64
CA VAL A 310 0.20 10.04 7.19
C VAL A 310 -0.12 9.56 5.78
N ALA A 311 0.61 10.08 4.80
CA ALA A 311 0.49 9.70 3.40
C ALA A 311 1.65 8.78 2.98
N GLY A 312 1.35 7.73 2.22
CA GLY A 312 2.36 6.83 1.68
C GLY A 312 1.78 5.87 0.65
N LEU A 313 2.67 5.21 -0.10
CA LEU A 313 2.31 4.14 -1.04
C LEU A 313 2.86 2.75 -0.61
N GLY A 314 3.79 2.74 0.35
CA GLY A 314 4.40 1.53 0.90
C GLY A 314 3.56 0.88 2.01
N VAL A 315 4.23 0.08 2.85
CA VAL A 315 3.61 -0.60 4.00
C VAL A 315 3.14 0.40 5.06
N ARG A 316 1.90 0.25 5.52
CA ARG A 316 1.38 0.84 6.76
C ARG A 316 1.81 -0.07 7.91
N PRO A 317 2.73 0.30 8.83
CA PRO A 317 3.33 -0.62 9.80
C PRO A 317 2.33 -1.21 10.80
N LYS A 318 2.61 -2.39 11.36
CA LYS A 318 1.77 -3.07 12.37
C LYS A 318 1.51 -2.21 13.62
N GLY A 319 2.47 -1.36 13.99
CA GLY A 319 2.34 -0.40 15.09
C GLY A 319 1.38 0.77 14.83
N HIS A 320 0.91 0.97 13.59
CA HIS A 320 -0.09 1.97 13.27
C HIS A 320 -1.37 1.70 14.10
N PRO A 321 -1.99 2.69 14.78
CA PRO A 321 -3.10 2.47 15.71
C PRO A 321 -4.26 1.67 15.11
N GLU A 322 -4.66 1.98 13.87
CA GLU A 322 -5.73 1.24 13.18
C GLU A 322 -5.37 -0.21 12.81
N ARG A 323 -4.09 -0.58 12.73
CA ARG A 323 -3.66 -1.99 12.58
C ARG A 323 -3.47 -2.66 13.94
N ALA A 324 -2.85 -1.97 14.89
CA ALA A 324 -2.58 -2.50 16.23
C ALA A 324 -3.85 -2.98 16.93
N LYS A 325 -4.98 -2.28 16.75
CA LYS A 325 -6.30 -2.67 17.28
C LYS A 325 -6.79 -4.03 16.78
N LEU A 326 -6.34 -4.48 15.60
CA LEU A 326 -6.78 -5.73 14.96
C LEU A 326 -6.10 -6.97 15.55
N VAL A 327 -5.03 -6.79 16.35
CA VAL A 327 -4.40 -7.88 17.10
C VAL A 327 -5.35 -8.44 18.18
N GLY A 328 -6.36 -7.66 18.57
CA GLY A 328 -7.29 -8.01 19.64
C GLY A 328 -6.77 -7.67 21.03
N THR A 329 -7.55 -8.06 22.04
CA THR A 329 -7.32 -7.70 23.44
C THR A 329 -6.27 -8.61 24.07
N ILE A 330 -5.06 -8.07 24.30
CA ILE A 330 -3.98 -8.75 25.04
C ILE A 330 -4.02 -8.30 26.51
N ASP A 331 -4.93 -8.87 27.27
CA ASP A 331 -5.02 -8.65 28.71
C ASP A 331 -4.40 -9.80 29.51
N ARG A 332 -4.38 -9.67 30.85
CA ARG A 332 -3.86 -10.73 31.73
C ARG A 332 -4.61 -12.05 31.56
N ALA A 333 -5.91 -12.01 31.27
CA ALA A 333 -6.71 -13.22 31.08
C ALA A 333 -6.29 -13.97 29.82
N PHE A 334 -6.01 -13.26 28.71
CA PHE A 334 -5.42 -13.86 27.52
C PHE A 334 -4.01 -14.40 27.78
N ILE A 335 -3.13 -13.61 28.43
CA ILE A 335 -1.75 -14.00 28.75
C ILE A 335 -1.69 -15.27 29.63
N GLU A 336 -2.64 -15.43 30.55
CA GLU A 336 -2.73 -16.60 31.45
C GLU A 336 -3.53 -17.77 30.83
N SER A 337 -4.03 -17.65 29.59
CA SER A 337 -4.79 -18.68 28.89
C SER A 337 -3.94 -19.51 27.91
N ASP A 338 -4.47 -20.65 27.45
CA ASP A 338 -3.86 -21.47 26.39
C ASP A 338 -4.33 -21.07 24.96
N ALA A 339 -5.10 -19.98 24.83
CA ALA A 339 -5.64 -19.56 23.54
C ALA A 339 -4.51 -19.09 22.60
N PRO A 340 -4.49 -19.52 21.33
CA PRO A 340 -3.39 -19.18 20.41
C PRO A 340 -3.42 -17.71 19.97
N VAL A 341 -4.60 -17.10 19.91
CA VAL A 341 -4.83 -15.69 19.57
C VAL A 341 -6.00 -15.14 20.39
N PRO A 342 -6.10 -13.81 20.57
CA PRO A 342 -7.26 -13.20 21.23
C PRO A 342 -8.58 -13.52 20.53
N LYS A 343 -9.69 -13.53 21.29
CA LYS A 343 -11.03 -13.84 20.75
C LYS A 343 -11.52 -12.83 19.71
N ASP A 344 -11.05 -11.60 19.82
CA ASP A 344 -11.31 -10.45 18.96
C ASP A 344 -10.17 -10.20 17.96
N PHE A 345 -9.28 -11.18 17.74
CA PHE A 345 -8.25 -11.12 16.69
C PHE A 345 -8.91 -11.02 15.30
N ASP A 346 -8.48 -10.05 14.52
CA ASP A 346 -8.93 -9.83 13.15
C ASP A 346 -7.78 -10.04 12.16
N PHE A 347 -7.94 -11.00 11.26
CA PHE A 347 -6.95 -11.30 10.21
C PHE A 347 -6.67 -10.13 9.27
N ALA A 348 -7.52 -9.10 9.23
CA ALA A 348 -7.22 -7.84 8.55
C ALA A 348 -5.95 -7.15 9.09
N VAL A 349 -5.45 -7.55 10.27
CA VAL A 349 -4.13 -7.12 10.76
C VAL A 349 -3.03 -7.45 9.75
N TRP A 350 -3.17 -8.51 8.94
CA TRP A 350 -2.19 -8.94 7.95
C TRP A 350 -2.24 -8.13 6.65
N ASN A 351 -3.29 -7.34 6.41
CA ASN A 351 -3.30 -6.39 5.29
C ASN A 351 -2.40 -5.19 5.61
N ALA A 352 -1.30 -5.10 4.87
CA ALA A 352 -0.21 -4.18 5.10
C ALA A 352 -0.31 -2.90 4.27
N ALA A 353 -1.07 -2.92 3.16
CA ALA A 353 -1.31 -1.70 2.38
C ALA A 353 -2.22 -0.72 3.14
N TRP A 354 -2.20 0.55 2.73
CA TRP A 354 -3.19 1.53 3.19
C TRP A 354 -4.60 1.14 2.71
N PRO A 355 -5.68 1.48 3.43
CA PRO A 355 -7.04 1.07 3.05
C PRO A 355 -7.46 1.47 1.63
N ASP A 356 -6.96 2.60 1.13
CA ASP A 356 -7.18 3.11 -0.24
C ASP A 356 -6.28 2.44 -1.31
N GLN A 357 -5.49 1.45 -0.90
CA GLN A 357 -4.63 0.61 -1.74
C GLN A 357 -4.94 -0.89 -1.54
N GLN A 358 -6.11 -1.19 -0.97
CA GLN A 358 -6.60 -2.56 -0.78
C GLN A 358 -7.83 -2.78 -1.66
N VAL A 359 -7.90 -3.96 -2.30
CA VAL A 359 -9.05 -4.39 -3.10
C VAL A 359 -9.51 -5.76 -2.65
N ASP A 360 -10.77 -6.13 -2.93
CA ASP A 360 -11.29 -7.42 -2.50
C ASP A 360 -10.57 -8.59 -3.18
N ALA A 361 -10.27 -8.48 -4.48
CA ALA A 361 -9.47 -9.45 -5.20
C ALA A 361 -8.89 -8.85 -6.50
N LEU A 362 -7.67 -9.26 -6.81
CA LEU A 362 -7.06 -9.14 -8.13
C LEU A 362 -7.11 -10.49 -8.86
N ARG A 363 -7.29 -10.44 -10.18
CA ARG A 363 -7.32 -11.60 -11.08
C ARG A 363 -5.92 -11.97 -11.58
N GLY A 364 -4.94 -11.10 -11.35
CA GLY A 364 -3.58 -11.29 -11.85
C GLY A 364 -3.43 -10.89 -13.32
N ASP A 365 -4.39 -10.16 -13.89
CA ASP A 365 -4.36 -9.58 -15.24
C ASP A 365 -4.57 -8.07 -15.26
N GLU A 366 -4.53 -7.45 -14.09
CA GLU A 366 -4.72 -6.01 -13.95
C GLU A 366 -3.59 -5.20 -14.59
N GLN A 367 -3.96 -4.03 -15.08
CA GLN A 367 -3.04 -2.99 -15.48
C GLN A 367 -2.67 -2.13 -14.27
N ILE A 368 -1.37 -1.91 -14.11
CA ILE A 368 -0.75 -1.06 -13.10
C ILE A 368 -0.17 0.16 -13.82
N GLU A 369 -0.58 1.35 -13.42
CA GLU A 369 0.00 2.61 -13.89
C GLU A 369 0.62 3.37 -12.71
N LEU A 370 1.86 3.80 -12.91
CA LEU A 370 2.62 4.62 -11.98
C LEU A 370 2.99 5.95 -12.64
N VAL A 371 2.57 7.08 -12.06
CA VAL A 371 2.93 8.42 -12.55
C VAL A 371 3.94 9.06 -11.61
N ASN A 372 5.06 9.54 -12.18
CA ASN A 372 6.18 10.19 -11.51
C ASN A 372 6.85 9.33 -10.41
N LEU A 373 6.72 8.01 -10.51
CA LEU A 373 7.26 7.02 -9.55
C LEU A 373 8.35 6.13 -10.18
N CYS A 374 8.88 6.51 -11.33
CA CYS A 374 10.03 5.86 -11.95
C CYS A 374 10.89 6.89 -12.69
N ALA A 375 12.16 6.57 -12.91
CA ALA A 375 13.02 7.39 -13.75
C ALA A 375 12.52 7.39 -15.20
N SER A 376 12.74 8.48 -15.94
CA SER A 376 12.38 8.57 -17.38
C SER A 376 13.16 7.62 -18.29
N THR A 377 14.21 6.98 -17.76
CA THR A 377 15.00 5.96 -18.45
C THR A 377 14.49 4.54 -18.18
N THR A 378 13.46 4.39 -17.36
CA THR A 378 12.87 3.08 -17.05
C THR A 378 12.21 2.54 -18.33
N PRO A 379 12.48 1.28 -18.73
CA PRO A 379 11.80 0.65 -19.85
C PRO A 379 10.27 0.70 -19.67
N TYR A 380 9.51 0.79 -20.77
CA TYR A 380 8.05 0.99 -20.79
C TYR A 380 7.54 2.30 -20.18
N SER A 381 8.42 3.20 -19.71
CA SER A 381 8.00 4.53 -19.31
C SER A 381 7.75 5.44 -20.52
N THR A 382 6.74 6.29 -20.40
CA THR A 382 6.39 7.33 -21.39
C THR A 382 6.48 8.70 -20.72
N LYS A 383 6.79 9.72 -21.50
CA LYS A 383 6.83 11.11 -21.01
C LYS A 383 5.76 11.93 -21.70
N ASP A 384 4.92 12.61 -20.92
CA ASP A 384 3.90 13.53 -21.47
C ASP A 384 4.48 14.92 -21.77
N ALA A 385 3.67 15.77 -22.42
CA ALA A 385 4.06 17.14 -22.78
C ALA A 385 4.35 18.05 -21.57
N THR A 386 3.79 17.74 -20.40
CA THR A 386 4.03 18.49 -19.16
C THR A 386 5.28 18.01 -18.40
N GLY A 387 5.87 16.91 -18.88
CA GLY A 387 7.09 16.33 -18.38
C GLY A 387 6.89 15.22 -17.34
N ASN A 388 5.66 14.79 -17.10
CA ASN A 388 5.39 13.64 -16.22
C ASN A 388 5.86 12.36 -16.89
N VAL A 389 6.33 11.42 -16.08
CA VAL A 389 6.74 10.09 -16.51
C VAL A 389 5.69 9.08 -16.05
N ALA A 390 5.10 8.33 -16.97
CA ALA A 390 4.14 7.28 -16.68
C ALA A 390 4.72 5.90 -17.05
N LEU A 391 4.66 4.95 -16.13
CA LEU A 391 4.99 3.54 -16.36
C LEU A 391 3.72 2.72 -16.28
N THR A 392 3.38 2.02 -17.37
CA THR A 392 2.21 1.15 -17.46
C THR A 392 2.67 -0.28 -17.67
N LEU A 393 2.22 -1.18 -16.80
CA LEU A 393 2.56 -2.60 -16.79
C LEU A 393 1.28 -3.43 -16.72
N ASN A 394 1.22 -4.57 -17.40
CA ASN A 394 0.07 -5.47 -17.34
C ASN A 394 0.49 -6.79 -16.68
N LEU A 395 -0.24 -7.22 -15.64
CA LEU A 395 0.01 -8.53 -15.03
C LEU A 395 -0.30 -9.65 -16.06
N PRO A 396 0.44 -10.78 -16.03
CA PRO A 396 0.44 -11.75 -17.12
C PRO A 396 -0.80 -12.66 -17.18
N GLY A 397 -1.67 -12.65 -16.17
CA GLY A 397 -2.92 -13.41 -16.16
C GLY A 397 -2.76 -14.91 -15.88
N HIS A 398 -1.63 -15.33 -15.31
CA HIS A 398 -1.41 -16.72 -14.88
C HIS A 398 -2.10 -16.98 -13.53
N LEU A 399 -2.73 -18.15 -13.37
CA LEU A 399 -3.53 -18.48 -12.19
C LEU A 399 -2.97 -19.70 -11.45
N PRO A 400 -2.29 -19.50 -10.31
CA PRO A 400 -1.95 -20.57 -9.39
C PRO A 400 -3.18 -21.16 -8.70
N PHE A 401 -3.16 -22.46 -8.45
CA PHE A 401 -4.20 -23.17 -7.70
C PHE A 401 -3.61 -24.44 -7.06
N ALA A 402 -4.31 -25.03 -6.10
CA ALA A 402 -3.95 -26.33 -5.55
C ALA A 402 -4.96 -27.41 -5.91
N LEU A 403 -4.45 -28.56 -6.31
CA LEU A 403 -5.21 -29.81 -6.30
C LEU A 403 -5.14 -30.41 -4.89
N VAL A 404 -6.29 -30.54 -4.24
CA VAL A 404 -6.43 -31.09 -2.91
C VAL A 404 -6.74 -32.57 -3.02
N ARG A 405 -5.92 -33.42 -2.40
CA ARG A 405 -6.24 -34.84 -2.25
C ARG A 405 -6.61 -35.13 -0.81
N PHE A 406 -7.85 -35.56 -0.60
CA PHE A 406 -8.35 -35.92 0.72
C PHE A 406 -8.01 -37.37 1.06
N GLU A 407 -7.97 -37.69 2.36
CA GLU A 407 -7.71 -39.05 2.86
C GLU A 407 -8.81 -40.04 2.46
N ASN A 408 -10.04 -39.56 2.29
CA ASN A 408 -11.18 -40.36 1.81
C ASN A 408 -11.12 -40.67 0.29
N GLY A 409 -10.06 -40.24 -0.40
CA GLY A 409 -9.84 -40.47 -1.83
C GLY A 409 -10.49 -39.44 -2.77
N SER A 410 -11.29 -38.50 -2.26
CA SER A 410 -11.82 -37.42 -3.09
C SER A 410 -10.73 -36.42 -3.48
N ILE A 411 -10.98 -35.69 -4.55
CA ILE A 411 -10.10 -34.65 -5.07
C ILE A 411 -10.90 -33.36 -5.17
N GLY A 412 -10.32 -32.26 -4.68
CA GLY A 412 -10.86 -30.92 -4.80
C GLY A 412 -9.90 -29.99 -5.51
N GLU A 413 -10.42 -28.87 -5.99
CA GLU A 413 -9.63 -27.75 -6.47
C GLU A 413 -9.74 -26.60 -5.47
N LEU A 414 -8.62 -25.97 -5.16
CA LEU A 414 -8.53 -24.85 -4.25
C LEU A 414 -7.86 -23.68 -4.97
N GLU A 415 -8.62 -22.62 -5.20
CA GLU A 415 -8.11 -21.37 -5.77
C GLU A 415 -7.06 -20.73 -4.85
N ALA A 416 -5.92 -20.33 -5.42
CA ALA A 416 -5.00 -19.43 -4.73
C ALA A 416 -5.38 -17.99 -5.10
N ARG A 417 -5.64 -17.16 -4.10
CA ARG A 417 -5.99 -15.74 -4.29
C ARG A 417 -4.73 -14.90 -4.29
N LEU A 418 -4.61 -13.98 -5.26
CA LEU A 418 -3.59 -12.93 -5.23
C LEU A 418 -3.95 -11.97 -4.11
N ASP A 419 -3.10 -11.87 -3.11
CA ASP A 419 -3.37 -11.03 -1.94
C ASP A 419 -2.27 -10.02 -1.61
N THR A 420 -1.14 -10.05 -2.31
CA THR A 420 -0.16 -8.97 -2.26
C THR A 420 0.47 -8.78 -3.63
N VAL A 421 0.45 -7.54 -4.12
CA VAL A 421 1.24 -7.07 -5.26
C VAL A 421 2.20 -6.00 -4.73
N LEU A 422 3.49 -6.29 -4.79
CA LEU A 422 4.56 -5.38 -4.39
C LEU A 422 5.31 -4.90 -5.63
N ILE A 423 5.32 -3.59 -5.85
CA ILE A 423 5.88 -2.97 -7.05
C ILE A 423 7.14 -2.17 -6.69
N ASP A 424 8.28 -2.52 -7.28
CA ASP A 424 9.54 -1.77 -7.15
C ASP A 424 10.09 -1.41 -8.54
N PRO A 425 9.80 -0.20 -9.04
CA PRO A 425 10.25 0.25 -10.35
C PRO A 425 11.76 0.50 -10.44
N GLU A 426 12.44 0.74 -9.31
CA GLU A 426 13.89 0.94 -9.31
C GLU A 426 14.63 -0.40 -9.49
N ARG A 427 14.16 -1.46 -8.83
CA ARG A 427 14.65 -2.83 -9.01
C ARG A 427 14.11 -3.51 -10.27
N ARG A 428 13.13 -2.89 -10.95
CA ARG A 428 12.35 -3.48 -12.05
C ARG A 428 11.74 -4.82 -11.66
N GLU A 429 11.09 -4.83 -10.51
CA GLU A 429 10.49 -6.03 -9.93
C GLU A 429 9.02 -5.78 -9.56
N VAL A 430 8.17 -6.75 -9.89
CA VAL A 430 6.82 -6.88 -9.31
C VAL A 430 6.72 -8.25 -8.65
N SER A 431 6.51 -8.28 -7.35
CA SER A 431 6.29 -9.52 -6.60
C SER A 431 4.78 -9.75 -6.41
N CYS A 432 4.29 -10.92 -6.80
CA CYS A 432 2.90 -11.36 -6.58
C CYS A 432 2.87 -12.51 -5.59
N VAL A 433 2.15 -12.35 -4.48
CA VAL A 433 1.97 -13.37 -3.45
C VAL A 433 0.56 -13.94 -3.55
N TRP A 434 0.50 -15.25 -3.77
CA TRP A 434 -0.75 -16.00 -3.89
C TRP A 434 -0.92 -16.87 -2.66
N ARG A 435 -2.13 -16.89 -2.10
CA ARG A 435 -2.44 -17.65 -0.89
C ARG A 435 -3.72 -18.44 -1.03
N ALA A 436 -3.70 -19.66 -0.53
CA ALA A 436 -4.91 -20.45 -0.35
C ALA A 436 -4.99 -20.98 1.08
N THR A 437 -6.21 -21.11 1.58
CA THR A 437 -6.49 -21.64 2.93
C THR A 437 -7.54 -22.73 2.84
N LEU A 438 -7.36 -23.79 3.62
CA LEU A 438 -8.25 -24.96 3.59
C LEU A 438 -8.40 -25.53 4.99
N ALA A 439 -9.63 -25.73 5.45
CA ALA A 439 -9.88 -26.41 6.72
C ALA A 439 -9.19 -27.79 6.76
N LYS A 440 -8.67 -28.19 7.93
CA LYS A 440 -8.04 -29.52 8.07
C LYS A 440 -9.02 -30.69 7.98
N GLN A 441 -10.34 -30.40 8.01
CA GLN A 441 -11.40 -31.39 7.89
C GLN A 441 -12.25 -31.13 6.64
N PRO A 442 -12.53 -32.16 5.81
CA PRO A 442 -12.05 -33.54 5.93
C PRO A 442 -10.53 -33.66 5.77
N GLY A 443 -9.94 -34.71 6.35
CA GLY A 443 -8.48 -34.92 6.38
C GLY A 443 -7.81 -34.78 5.03
N VAL A 444 -6.76 -33.97 4.95
CA VAL A 444 -6.02 -33.67 3.71
C VAL A 444 -4.74 -34.51 3.64
N ARG A 445 -4.68 -35.39 2.64
CA ARG A 445 -3.53 -36.23 2.36
C ARG A 445 -2.40 -35.43 1.71
N SER A 446 -2.69 -34.72 0.62
CA SER A 446 -1.72 -33.86 -0.06
C SER A 446 -2.33 -32.59 -0.67
N LEU A 447 -1.53 -31.53 -0.73
CA LEU A 447 -1.78 -30.31 -1.49
C LEU A 447 -0.75 -30.22 -2.62
N GLU A 448 -1.22 -30.27 -3.86
CA GLU A 448 -0.39 -30.17 -5.06
C GLU A 448 -0.58 -28.80 -5.71
N LEU A 449 0.39 -27.90 -5.54
CA LEU A 449 0.36 -26.58 -6.15
C LEU A 449 0.68 -26.65 -7.65
N ARG A 450 -0.16 -26.02 -8.46
CA ARG A 450 -0.13 -25.99 -9.93
C ARG A 450 -0.44 -24.58 -10.42
N MET A 451 -0.33 -24.37 -11.74
CA MET A 451 -0.63 -23.09 -12.38
C MET A 451 -1.26 -23.32 -13.75
N LEU A 452 -2.28 -22.55 -14.06
CA LEU A 452 -2.83 -22.40 -15.41
C LEU A 452 -2.15 -21.23 -16.11
N THR A 453 -1.75 -21.43 -17.37
CA THR A 453 -1.27 -20.30 -18.17
C THR A 453 -2.45 -19.44 -18.61
N ARG A 454 -2.19 -18.18 -19.00
CA ARG A 454 -3.27 -17.31 -19.47
C ARG A 454 -4.01 -17.91 -20.68
N GLY A 455 -3.27 -18.55 -21.58
CA GLY A 455 -3.86 -19.26 -22.72
C GLY A 455 -4.80 -20.39 -22.31
N ASP A 456 -4.44 -21.17 -21.28
CA ASP A 456 -5.31 -22.24 -20.75
C ASP A 456 -6.59 -21.65 -20.15
N VAL A 457 -6.46 -20.55 -19.41
CA VAL A 457 -7.59 -19.83 -18.80
C VAL A 457 -8.56 -19.32 -19.87
N ASP A 458 -8.04 -18.70 -20.93
CA ASP A 458 -8.87 -18.16 -22.03
C ASP A 458 -9.64 -19.27 -22.77
N VAL A 459 -9.01 -20.45 -22.97
CA VAL A 459 -9.66 -21.62 -23.57
C VAL A 459 -10.77 -22.16 -22.65
N MET A 460 -10.51 -22.27 -21.35
CA MET A 460 -11.52 -22.74 -20.38
C MET A 460 -12.72 -21.79 -20.29
N ALA A 461 -12.49 -20.48 -20.24
CA ALA A 461 -13.56 -19.48 -20.20
C ALA A 461 -14.45 -19.52 -21.46
N SER A 462 -13.84 -19.71 -22.62
CA SER A 462 -14.56 -19.83 -23.90
C SER A 462 -15.47 -21.06 -23.92
N ALA A 463 -14.97 -22.21 -23.45
CA ALA A 463 -15.74 -23.45 -23.39
C ALA A 463 -16.95 -23.40 -22.42
N ILE A 464 -16.84 -22.65 -21.32
CA ILE A 464 -17.95 -22.43 -20.38
C ILE A 464 -19.05 -21.58 -21.04
N SER A 465 -18.66 -20.48 -21.69
CA SER A 465 -19.61 -19.60 -22.39
C SER A 465 -20.38 -20.32 -23.52
N GLU A 466 -19.72 -21.24 -24.24
CA GLU A 466 -20.38 -22.07 -25.26
C GLU A 466 -21.40 -23.05 -24.67
N ARG A 467 -21.09 -23.67 -23.51
CA ARG A 467 -22.03 -24.58 -22.82
C ARG A 467 -23.25 -23.84 -22.28
N GLU A 468 -23.08 -22.64 -21.74
CA GLU A 468 -24.19 -21.81 -21.25
C GLU A 468 -25.10 -21.35 -22.40
N ARG A 469 -24.54 -21.08 -23.58
CA ARG A 469 -25.34 -20.77 -24.79
C ARG A 469 -26.06 -21.99 -25.37
N GLY A 470 -25.49 -23.19 -25.25
CA GLY A 470 -26.09 -24.44 -25.73
C GLY A 470 -27.21 -25.01 -24.85
N GLY A 471 -27.34 -24.55 -23.60
CA GLY A 471 -28.35 -25.03 -22.64
C GLY A 471 -29.74 -24.39 -22.75
N HIS A 472 -29.96 -23.51 -23.73
CA HIS A 472 -31.24 -22.84 -23.99
C HIS A 472 -31.85 -23.18 -25.37
N GLY A 473 -31.39 -24.28 -26.00
CA GLY A 473 -31.91 -24.80 -27.26
C GLY A 473 -33.06 -25.78 -27.10
#